data_AF-Q8XJM8-F1
#
_entry.id   AF-Q8XJM8-F1
#
_cell.length_a   1.000
_cell.length_b   1.000
_cell.length_c   1.000
_cell.angle_alpha   90.00
_cell.angle_beta   90.00
_cell.angle_gamma   90.00
#
_symmetry.space_group_name_H-M   'P 1'
#
loop_
_entity.id
_entity.type
_entity.pdbx_description
1 polymer ?
#
loop_
_entity_poly.entity_id
_entity_poly.type
_entity_poly.pdbx_seq_one_letter_code
_entity_poly.pdbx_strand_id
1 'polypeptide(L)'
;MESQVIEILDYLRDIVEGASKVPITGKVVVDRKEVLELLDQVINCLPDEIKKAQWVLGEKERILAEARKENESVKQETYEMMKKRIENHNIVKEAELRAQEIIANAQRQAKTIRLGSREYADEILSQLENEITNKREEFLNHMKNNMEKFAIDFTEDLDKATGEIRSNIKELRGDK
;
A
#
# COMPACT_ATOMS: atom_id res chain seq x y z
N MET A 1 -20.71 -20.11 -66.09
CA MET A 1 -20.48 -18.70 -65.75
C MET A 1 -19.00 -18.34 -65.77
N GLU A 2 -18.10 -19.05 -65.06
CA GLU A 2 -16.64 -18.79 -65.19
C GLU A 2 -16.12 -18.88 -66.65
N SER A 3 -16.64 -19.83 -67.45
CA SER A 3 -16.32 -19.96 -68.88
C SER A 3 -16.70 -18.73 -69.70
N GLN A 4 -17.83 -18.08 -69.39
CA GLN A 4 -18.33 -16.95 -70.19
C GLN A 4 -17.51 -15.69 -70.00
N VAL A 5 -17.05 -15.42 -68.76
CA VAL A 5 -16.18 -14.26 -68.49
C VAL A 5 -14.83 -14.43 -69.20
N ILE A 6 -14.25 -15.64 -69.15
CA ILE A 6 -12.98 -15.94 -69.81
C ILE A 6 -13.14 -15.83 -71.34
N GLU A 7 -14.23 -16.36 -71.90
CA GLU A 7 -14.54 -16.24 -73.33
C GLU A 7 -14.66 -14.78 -73.79
N ILE A 8 -15.34 -13.91 -73.01
CA ILE A 8 -15.46 -12.49 -73.34
C ILE A 8 -14.10 -11.78 -73.24
N LEU A 9 -13.27 -12.14 -72.25
CA LEU A 9 -11.91 -11.59 -72.09
C LEU A 9 -10.97 -12.03 -73.22
N ASP A 10 -11.07 -13.28 -73.67
CA ASP A 10 -10.32 -13.79 -74.82
C ASP A 10 -10.80 -13.15 -76.12
N TYR A 11 -12.10 -12.92 -76.30
CA TYR A 11 -12.61 -12.17 -77.44
C TYR A 11 -12.12 -10.70 -77.44
N LEU A 12 -12.08 -10.06 -76.26
CA LEU A 12 -11.52 -8.72 -76.12
C LEU A 12 -10.01 -8.69 -76.43
N ARG A 13 -9.28 -9.75 -76.08
CA ARG A 13 -7.87 -9.95 -76.48
C ARG A 13 -7.75 -10.06 -77.99
N ASP A 14 -8.58 -10.88 -78.65
CA ASP A 14 -8.55 -11.07 -80.10
C ASP A 14 -8.84 -9.76 -80.86
N ILE A 15 -9.77 -8.94 -80.37
CA ILE A 15 -10.03 -7.60 -80.92
C ILE A 15 -8.78 -6.73 -80.83
N VAL A 16 -8.08 -6.75 -79.69
CA VAL A 16 -6.88 -5.93 -79.48
C VAL A 16 -5.70 -6.43 -80.32
N GLU A 17 -5.55 -7.74 -80.49
CA GLU A 17 -4.49 -8.36 -81.30
C GLU A 17 -4.72 -8.20 -82.80
N GLY A 18 -5.98 -8.27 -83.25
CA GLY A 18 -6.41 -8.08 -84.64
C GLY A 18 -6.58 -6.62 -85.06
N ALA A 19 -6.55 -5.69 -84.12
CA ALA A 19 -6.79 -4.27 -84.39
C ALA A 19 -5.67 -3.61 -85.22
N SER A 20 -6.08 -2.61 -86.01
CA SER A 20 -5.16 -1.86 -86.87
C SER A 20 -4.17 -1.06 -86.03
N LYS A 21 -2.88 -1.35 -86.21
CA LYS A 21 -1.79 -0.67 -85.49
C LYS A 21 -1.58 0.73 -86.07
N VAL A 22 -1.46 1.72 -85.20
CA VAL A 22 -1.08 3.08 -85.56
C VAL A 22 0.45 3.14 -85.69
N PRO A 23 1.02 3.48 -86.86
CA PRO A 23 2.47 3.49 -87.07
C PRO A 23 3.20 4.33 -86.02
N ILE A 24 4.39 3.87 -85.60
CA ILE A 24 5.32 4.56 -84.70
C ILE A 24 4.86 4.69 -83.24
N THR A 25 3.56 4.55 -82.92
CA THR A 25 3.03 4.82 -81.56
C THR A 25 2.81 3.58 -80.69
N GLY A 26 2.88 2.37 -81.26
CA GLY A 26 2.59 1.11 -80.55
C GLY A 26 1.12 0.93 -80.14
N LYS A 27 0.23 1.85 -80.54
CA LYS A 27 -1.20 1.82 -80.21
C LYS A 27 -1.99 1.08 -81.28
N VAL A 28 -3.13 0.54 -80.89
CA VAL A 28 -4.12 -0.08 -81.78
C VAL A 28 -5.40 0.75 -81.83
N VAL A 29 -6.04 0.79 -83.00
CA VAL A 29 -7.35 1.42 -83.19
C VAL A 29 -8.42 0.35 -83.05
N VAL A 30 -9.30 0.51 -82.07
CA VAL A 30 -10.41 -0.40 -81.76
C VAL A 30 -11.73 0.36 -81.78
N ASP A 31 -12.83 -0.34 -82.06
CA ASP A 31 -14.16 0.24 -81.90
C ASP A 31 -14.43 0.44 -80.40
N ARG A 32 -14.52 1.71 -80.00
CA ARG A 32 -14.76 2.09 -78.60
C ARG A 32 -16.08 1.54 -78.07
N LYS A 33 -17.13 1.49 -78.90
CA LYS A 33 -18.46 1.05 -78.48
C LYS A 33 -18.46 -0.46 -78.22
N GLU A 34 -17.87 -1.23 -79.13
CA GLU A 34 -17.74 -2.69 -78.99
C GLU A 34 -16.94 -3.07 -77.75
N VAL A 35 -15.78 -2.42 -77.53
CA VAL A 35 -14.94 -2.70 -76.36
C VAL A 35 -15.63 -2.34 -75.05
N LEU A 36 -16.35 -1.20 -75.00
CA LEU A 36 -17.11 -0.82 -73.81
C LEU A 36 -18.26 -1.79 -73.53
N GLU A 37 -18.98 -2.24 -74.56
CA GLU A 37 -20.07 -3.22 -74.40
C GLU A 37 -19.55 -4.58 -73.87
N LEU A 38 -18.39 -5.03 -74.33
CA LEU A 38 -17.74 -6.25 -73.81
C LEU A 38 -17.28 -6.08 -72.36
N LEU A 39 -16.72 -4.92 -72.00
CA LEU A 39 -16.34 -4.62 -70.62
C LEU A 39 -17.56 -4.58 -69.69
N ASP A 40 -18.67 -4.00 -70.13
CA ASP A 40 -19.92 -4.00 -69.39
C ASP A 40 -20.49 -5.41 -69.24
N GLN A 41 -20.37 -6.27 -70.25
CA GLN A 41 -20.74 -7.69 -70.15
C GLN A 41 -19.87 -8.46 -69.16
N VAL A 42 -18.55 -8.23 -69.14
CA VAL A 42 -17.66 -8.80 -68.12
C VAL A 42 -18.09 -8.36 -66.73
N ILE A 43 -18.35 -7.06 -66.52
CA ILE A 43 -18.76 -6.53 -65.22
C ILE A 43 -20.11 -7.09 -64.76
N ASN A 44 -21.05 -7.30 -65.68
CA ASN A 44 -22.35 -7.89 -65.38
C ASN A 44 -22.31 -9.41 -65.21
N CYS A 45 -21.31 -10.07 -65.81
CA CYS A 45 -21.08 -11.51 -65.68
C CYS A 45 -20.12 -11.83 -64.53
N LEU A 46 -19.47 -10.82 -63.91
CA LEU A 46 -18.75 -10.98 -62.65
C LEU A 46 -19.72 -11.63 -61.65
N PRO A 47 -19.42 -12.87 -61.20
CA PRO A 47 -20.42 -13.68 -60.54
C PRO A 47 -20.92 -13.02 -59.25
N ASP A 48 -22.21 -13.11 -58.98
CA ASP A 48 -22.80 -12.69 -57.69
C ASP A 48 -22.10 -13.36 -56.51
N GLU A 49 -21.46 -14.51 -56.74
CA GLU A 49 -20.62 -15.26 -55.82
C GLU A 49 -19.42 -14.45 -55.30
N ILE A 50 -18.79 -13.59 -56.12
CA ILE A 50 -17.67 -12.74 -55.67
C ILE A 50 -18.17 -11.63 -54.75
N LYS A 51 -19.30 -10.98 -55.09
CA LYS A 51 -19.93 -9.98 -54.23
C LYS A 51 -20.37 -10.59 -52.91
N LYS A 52 -20.98 -11.78 -52.95
CA LYS A 52 -21.33 -12.57 -51.76
C LYS A 52 -20.09 -12.91 -50.93
N ALA A 53 -18.98 -13.31 -51.54
CA ALA A 53 -17.75 -13.63 -50.83
C ALA A 53 -17.16 -12.41 -50.09
N GLN A 54 -17.14 -11.24 -50.72
CA GLN A 54 -16.71 -10.00 -50.05
C GLN A 54 -17.64 -9.62 -48.89
N TRP A 55 -18.95 -9.76 -49.09
CA TRP A 55 -19.93 -9.52 -48.03
C TRP A 55 -19.77 -10.50 -46.85
N VAL A 56 -19.59 -11.79 -47.12
CA VAL A 56 -19.35 -12.82 -46.09
C VAL A 56 -18.06 -12.54 -45.31
N LEU A 57 -16.99 -12.08 -45.97
CA LEU A 57 -15.76 -11.71 -45.30
C LEU A 57 -15.94 -10.51 -44.37
N GLY A 58 -16.64 -9.46 -44.83
CA GLY A 58 -16.96 -8.30 -43.99
C GLY A 58 -17.86 -8.66 -42.81
N GLU A 59 -18.86 -9.51 -43.03
CA GLU A 59 -19.76 -9.96 -41.98
C GLU A 59 -19.04 -10.83 -40.95
N LYS A 60 -18.11 -11.69 -41.39
CA LYS A 60 -17.22 -12.45 -40.49
C LYS A 60 -16.38 -11.53 -39.60
N GLU A 61 -15.78 -10.48 -40.16
CA GLU A 61 -14.99 -9.53 -39.38
C GLU A 61 -15.86 -8.78 -38.37
N ARG A 62 -17.06 -8.36 -38.78
CA ARG A 62 -18.05 -7.72 -37.90
C ARG A 62 -18.42 -8.63 -36.72
N ILE A 63 -18.78 -9.89 -37.00
CA ILE A 63 -19.13 -10.89 -35.97
C ILE A 63 -17.95 -11.12 -35.03
N LEU A 64 -16.72 -11.24 -35.54
CA LEU A 64 -15.53 -11.44 -34.71
C LEU A 64 -15.24 -10.24 -33.80
N ALA A 65 -15.41 -9.02 -34.31
CA ALA A 65 -15.24 -7.80 -33.51
C ALA A 65 -16.29 -7.70 -32.40
N GLU A 66 -17.55 -8.00 -32.73
CA GLU A 66 -18.66 -8.01 -31.79
C GLU A 66 -18.46 -9.07 -30.69
N ALA A 67 -18.10 -10.30 -31.06
CA ALA A 67 -17.81 -11.37 -30.11
C ALA A 67 -16.62 -11.05 -29.19
N ARG A 68 -15.58 -10.38 -29.70
CA ARG A 68 -14.44 -9.92 -28.87
C ARG A 68 -14.88 -8.87 -27.86
N LYS A 69 -15.65 -7.87 -28.31
CA LYS A 69 -16.16 -6.80 -27.44
C LYS A 69 -17.08 -7.38 -26.35
N GLU A 70 -17.93 -8.32 -26.71
CA GLU A 70 -18.82 -8.99 -25.76
C GLU A 70 -18.04 -9.83 -24.75
N ASN A 71 -17.03 -10.59 -25.20
CA ASN A 71 -16.15 -11.36 -24.30
C ASN A 71 -15.46 -10.45 -23.28
N GLU A 72 -14.96 -9.31 -23.72
CA GLU A 72 -14.29 -8.33 -22.85
C GLU A 72 -15.27 -7.70 -21.85
N SER A 73 -16.48 -7.36 -22.30
CA SER A 73 -17.57 -6.90 -21.44
C SER A 73 -17.93 -7.93 -20.36
N VAL A 74 -18.10 -9.20 -20.75
CA VAL A 74 -18.43 -10.30 -19.82
C VAL A 74 -17.30 -10.53 -18.82
N LYS A 75 -16.03 -10.47 -19.24
CA LYS A 75 -14.88 -10.58 -18.33
C LYS A 75 -14.88 -9.46 -17.30
N GLN A 76 -15.12 -8.22 -17.72
CA GLN A 76 -15.14 -7.07 -16.84
C GLN A 76 -16.27 -7.17 -15.82
N GLU A 77 -17.48 -7.51 -16.27
CA GLU A 77 -18.64 -7.70 -15.39
C GLU A 77 -18.42 -8.85 -14.39
N THR A 78 -17.83 -9.96 -14.83
CA THR A 78 -17.48 -11.10 -13.97
C THR A 78 -16.48 -10.68 -12.89
N TYR A 79 -15.47 -9.89 -13.25
CA TYR A 79 -14.46 -9.42 -12.30
C TYR A 79 -15.07 -8.51 -11.23
N GLU A 80 -15.95 -7.58 -11.63
CA GLU A 80 -16.67 -6.72 -10.71
C GLU A 80 -17.60 -7.51 -9.78
N MET A 81 -18.33 -8.50 -10.31
CA MET A 81 -19.16 -9.41 -9.51
C MET A 81 -18.33 -10.22 -8.52
N MET A 82 -17.18 -10.76 -8.93
CA MET A 82 -16.26 -11.49 -8.04
C MET A 82 -15.75 -10.60 -6.91
N LYS A 83 -15.31 -9.37 -7.23
CA LYS A 83 -14.86 -8.41 -6.22
C LYS A 83 -15.96 -8.12 -5.19
N LYS A 84 -17.17 -7.80 -5.65
CA LYS A 84 -18.33 -7.60 -4.76
C LYS A 84 -18.68 -8.84 -3.94
N ARG A 85 -18.56 -10.05 -4.52
CA ARG A 85 -18.80 -11.31 -3.80
C ARG A 85 -17.74 -11.59 -2.75
N ILE A 86 -16.47 -11.26 -3.00
CA ILE A 86 -15.38 -11.41 -2.03
C ILE A 86 -15.56 -10.44 -0.87
N GLU A 87 -15.83 -9.17 -1.15
CA GLU A 87 -16.11 -8.16 -0.11
C GLU A 87 -17.34 -8.53 0.74
N ASN A 88 -18.37 -9.10 0.12
CA ASN A 88 -19.55 -9.60 0.83
C ASN A 88 -19.40 -11.02 1.37
N HIS A 89 -18.28 -11.68 1.11
CA HIS A 89 -18.08 -13.04 1.56
C HIS A 89 -18.01 -13.02 3.08
N ASN A 90 -18.79 -13.89 3.72
CA ASN A 90 -18.89 -13.95 5.18
C ASN A 90 -17.52 -14.05 5.87
N ILE A 91 -16.55 -14.66 5.20
CA ILE A 91 -15.15 -14.76 5.66
C ILE A 91 -14.49 -13.39 5.83
N VAL A 92 -14.68 -12.46 4.88
CA VAL A 92 -14.06 -11.12 4.97
C VAL A 92 -14.68 -10.33 6.11
N LYS A 93 -16.02 -10.35 6.23
CA LYS A 93 -16.73 -9.70 7.35
C LYS A 93 -16.33 -10.31 8.70
N GLU A 94 -16.22 -11.63 8.79
CA GLU A 94 -15.79 -12.31 10.01
C GLU A 94 -14.33 -11.96 10.36
N ALA A 95 -13.45 -11.89 9.37
CA ALA A 95 -12.06 -11.46 9.55
C ALA A 95 -11.98 -10.01 10.06
N GLU A 96 -12.77 -9.10 9.50
CA GLU A 96 -12.86 -7.70 9.97
C GLU A 96 -13.36 -7.61 11.42
N LEU A 97 -14.42 -8.35 11.77
CA LEU A 97 -14.93 -8.39 13.14
C LEU A 97 -13.88 -8.93 14.12
N ARG A 98 -13.20 -10.04 13.77
CA ARG A 98 -12.11 -10.59 14.58
C ARG A 98 -10.95 -9.60 14.72
N ALA A 99 -10.58 -8.91 13.64
CA ALA A 99 -9.53 -7.89 13.70
C ALA A 99 -9.90 -6.74 14.64
N GLN A 100 -11.15 -6.26 14.58
CA GLN A 100 -11.66 -5.24 15.51
C GLN A 100 -11.63 -5.73 16.97
N GLU A 101 -12.02 -6.99 17.20
CA GLU A 101 -11.98 -7.60 18.53
C GLU A 101 -10.55 -7.72 19.08
N ILE A 102 -9.59 -8.14 18.24
CA ILE A 102 -8.17 -8.21 18.61
C ILE A 102 -7.65 -6.82 18.98
N ILE A 103 -7.95 -5.80 18.18
CA ILE A 103 -7.53 -4.41 18.46
C ILE A 103 -8.15 -3.91 19.76
N ALA A 104 -9.45 -4.14 19.98
CA ALA A 104 -10.12 -3.74 21.20
C ALA A 104 -9.55 -4.46 22.44
N ASN A 105 -9.23 -5.75 22.34
CA ASN A 105 -8.58 -6.50 23.39
C ASN A 105 -7.17 -5.97 23.69
N ALA A 106 -6.36 -5.71 22.65
CA ALA A 106 -5.03 -5.15 22.80
C ALA A 106 -5.07 -3.77 23.49
N GLN A 107 -6.01 -2.91 23.10
CA GLN A 107 -6.20 -1.60 23.74
C GLN A 107 -6.62 -1.72 25.21
N ARG A 108 -7.51 -2.66 25.54
CA ARG A 108 -7.89 -2.93 26.93
C ARG A 108 -6.70 -3.41 27.75
N GLN A 109 -5.95 -4.38 27.25
CA GLN A 109 -4.75 -4.90 27.93
C GLN A 109 -3.69 -3.82 28.12
N ALA A 110 -3.41 -3.01 27.09
CA ALA A 110 -2.48 -1.89 27.18
C ALA A 110 -2.92 -0.88 28.25
N LYS A 111 -4.23 -0.58 28.33
CA LYS A 111 -4.78 0.27 29.38
C LYS A 111 -4.58 -0.35 30.77
N THR A 112 -4.89 -1.63 30.95
CA THR A 112 -4.69 -2.34 32.22
C THR A 112 -3.23 -2.32 32.65
N ILE A 113 -2.30 -2.66 31.76
CA ILE A 113 -0.86 -2.63 32.04
C ILE A 113 -0.45 -1.22 32.47
N ARG A 114 -0.85 -0.18 31.72
CA ARG A 114 -0.48 1.20 32.04
C ARG A 114 -1.02 1.67 33.40
N LEU A 115 -2.25 1.32 33.75
CA LEU A 115 -2.80 1.65 35.07
C LEU A 115 -2.07 0.87 36.17
N GLY A 116 -1.90 -0.44 36.01
CA GLY A 116 -1.19 -1.27 36.99
C GLY A 116 0.26 -0.83 37.20
N SER A 117 0.96 -0.43 36.13
CA SER A 117 2.32 0.12 36.25
C SER A 117 2.35 1.47 36.98
N ARG A 118 1.32 2.31 36.82
CA ARG A 118 1.21 3.57 37.58
C ARG A 118 0.93 3.31 39.05
N GLU A 119 -0.02 2.43 39.35
CA GLU A 119 -0.35 2.04 40.72
C GLU A 119 0.87 1.43 41.43
N TYR A 120 1.59 0.54 40.76
CA TYR A 120 2.83 -0.03 41.29
C TYR A 120 3.92 1.04 41.51
N ALA A 121 4.10 1.98 40.58
CA ALA A 121 5.07 3.05 40.76
C ALA A 121 4.70 3.95 41.95
N ASP A 122 3.41 4.26 42.12
CA ASP A 122 2.91 5.04 43.24
C ASP A 122 3.15 4.33 44.58
N GLU A 123 2.90 3.03 44.65
CA GLU A 123 3.18 2.20 45.83
C GLU A 123 4.67 2.23 46.20
N ILE A 124 5.57 2.01 45.22
CA ILE A 124 7.01 2.05 45.45
C ILE A 124 7.49 3.44 45.89
N LEU A 125 6.97 4.50 45.27
CA LEU A 125 7.31 5.88 45.66
C LEU A 125 6.81 6.21 47.06
N SER A 126 5.61 5.77 47.44
CA SER A 126 5.08 5.95 48.80
C SER A 126 5.89 5.19 49.84
N GLN A 127 6.29 3.95 49.54
CA GLN A 127 7.21 3.19 50.40
C GLN A 127 8.55 3.90 50.56
N LEU A 128 9.11 4.43 49.46
CA LEU A 128 10.35 5.20 49.50
C LEU A 128 10.22 6.47 50.34
N GLU A 129 9.12 7.20 50.22
CA GLU A 129 8.85 8.41 51.02
C GLU A 129 8.78 8.09 52.52
N ASN A 130 8.12 6.99 52.89
CA ASN A 130 8.07 6.51 54.27
C ASN A 130 9.47 6.14 54.78
N GLU A 131 10.25 5.40 54.00
CA GLU A 131 11.63 5.04 54.35
C GLU A 131 12.53 6.28 54.52
N ILE A 132 12.42 7.27 53.63
CA ILE A 132 13.15 8.53 53.75
C ILE A 132 12.76 9.26 55.04
N THR A 133 11.48 9.29 55.37
CA THR A 133 10.97 9.94 56.59
C THR A 133 11.50 9.23 57.84
N ASN A 134 11.44 7.89 57.87
CA ASN A 134 11.99 7.09 58.96
C ASN A 134 13.50 7.34 59.13
N LYS A 135 14.26 7.30 58.03
CA LYS A 135 15.71 7.57 58.05
C LYS A 135 16.04 8.99 58.51
N ARG A 136 15.21 9.96 58.15
CA ARG A 136 15.34 11.35 58.63
C ARG A 136 15.13 11.42 60.15
N GLU A 137 14.10 10.77 60.68
CA GLU A 137 13.85 10.75 62.13
C GLU A 137 14.98 10.05 62.89
N GLU A 138 15.44 8.88 62.41
CA GLU A 138 16.60 8.18 62.96
C GLU A 138 17.84 9.09 63.00
N PHE A 139 18.13 9.79 61.89
CA PHE A 139 19.26 10.70 61.81
C PHE A 139 19.15 11.87 62.81
N LEU A 140 17.97 12.50 62.91
CA LEU A 140 17.74 13.61 63.86
C LEU A 140 17.89 13.14 65.30
N ASN A 141 17.36 11.97 65.65
CA ASN A 141 17.52 11.39 66.98
C ASN A 141 18.99 11.06 67.27
N HIS A 142 19.73 10.51 66.31
CA HIS A 142 21.15 10.22 66.46
C HIS A 142 21.97 11.50 66.64
N MET A 143 21.69 12.55 65.85
CA MET A 143 22.34 13.85 66.03
C MET A 143 22.07 14.45 67.39
N LYS A 144 20.82 14.42 67.86
CA LYS A 144 20.45 14.92 69.19
C LYS A 144 21.26 14.22 70.29
N ASN A 145 21.27 12.89 70.29
CA ASN A 145 22.00 12.11 71.29
C ASN A 145 23.51 12.37 71.24
N ASN A 146 24.08 12.49 70.04
CA ASN A 146 25.50 12.81 69.87
C ASN A 146 25.84 14.22 70.37
N MET A 147 24.97 15.21 70.11
CA MET A 147 25.16 16.58 70.61
C MET A 147 25.03 16.66 72.13
N GLU A 148 24.07 15.94 72.73
CA GLU A 148 23.93 15.85 74.18
C GLU A 148 25.19 15.26 74.82
N LYS A 149 25.70 14.15 74.26
CA LYS A 149 26.94 13.54 74.74
C LYS A 149 28.14 14.47 74.58
N PHE A 150 28.28 15.11 73.42
CA PHE A 150 29.35 16.08 73.19
C PHE A 150 29.30 17.24 74.20
N ALA A 151 28.12 17.77 74.51
CA ALA A 151 27.98 18.85 75.47
C ALA A 151 28.38 18.44 76.89
N ILE A 152 28.06 17.21 77.29
CA ILE A 152 28.48 16.62 78.57
C ILE A 152 30.00 16.47 78.60
N ASP A 153 30.57 15.75 77.62
CA ASP A 153 32.01 15.48 77.54
C ASP A 153 32.81 16.79 77.50
N PHE A 154 32.35 17.78 76.74
CA PHE A 154 32.99 19.10 76.65
C PHE A 154 32.94 19.87 77.97
N THR A 155 31.82 19.80 78.71
CA THR A 155 31.69 20.44 80.02
C THR A 155 32.62 19.79 81.04
N GLU A 156 32.70 18.45 81.05
CA GLU A 156 33.62 17.72 81.93
C GLU A 156 35.09 18.09 81.65
N ASP A 157 35.47 18.21 80.38
CA ASP A 157 36.83 18.58 80.00
C ASP A 157 37.16 20.03 80.39
N LEU A 158 36.20 20.96 80.27
CA LEU A 158 36.37 22.34 80.75
C LEU A 158 36.49 22.41 82.28
N ASP A 159 35.70 21.61 83.02
CA ASP A 159 35.78 21.55 84.48
C ASP A 159 37.12 20.98 84.94
N LYS A 160 37.63 19.94 84.27
CA LYS A 160 38.99 19.40 84.52
C LYS A 160 40.05 20.46 84.27
N ALA A 161 40.05 21.10 83.09
CA ALA A 161 41.02 22.14 82.74
C ALA A 161 40.97 23.32 83.73
N THR A 162 39.77 23.75 84.12
CA THR A 162 39.59 24.81 85.12
C THR A 162 40.06 24.38 86.51
N GLY A 163 39.84 23.11 86.87
CA GLY A 163 40.34 22.49 88.09
C GLY A 163 41.86 22.48 88.16
N GLU A 164 42.52 22.06 87.08
CA GLU A 164 43.99 22.12 86.94
C GLU A 164 44.51 23.55 87.06
N ILE A 165 43.89 24.51 86.36
CA ILE A 165 44.26 25.94 86.47
C ILE A 165 44.12 26.42 87.92
N ARG A 166 43.03 26.07 88.62
CA ARG A 166 42.84 26.42 90.04
C ARG A 166 43.90 25.78 90.94
N SER A 167 44.26 24.52 90.69
CA SER A 167 45.35 23.84 91.42
C SER A 167 46.67 24.57 91.23
N ASN A 168 47.03 24.85 89.96
CA ASN A 168 48.25 25.57 89.60
C ASN A 168 48.29 26.96 90.25
N ILE A 169 47.17 27.69 90.31
CA ILE A 169 47.09 29.00 90.98
C ILE A 169 47.32 28.87 92.50
N LYS A 170 46.77 27.85 93.15
CA LYS A 170 46.97 27.62 94.60
C LYS A 170 48.44 27.32 94.90
N GLU A 171 49.06 26.44 94.11
CA GLU A 171 50.49 26.11 94.24
C GLU A 171 51.38 27.35 94.09
N LEU A 172 51.11 28.20 93.10
CA LEU A 172 51.85 29.45 92.88
C LEU A 172 51.67 30.49 94.00
N ARG A 173 50.55 30.46 94.72
CA ARG A 173 50.26 31.40 95.82
C ARG A 173 50.92 31.00 97.15
N GLY A 174 51.51 29.82 97.24
CA GLY A 174 52.40 29.46 98.35
C GLY A 174 51.69 29.15 99.67
N ASP A 175 50.51 28.56 99.65
CA ASP A 175 49.98 27.88 100.83
C ASP A 175 50.68 26.51 100.94
N LYS A 176 51.61 26.38 101.91
CA LYS A 176 52.10 25.10 102.41
C LYS A 176 51.05 24.45 103.31
#